data_AF-A0A2V8QIK2-F1
#
_entry.id   AF-A0A2V8QIK2-F1
#
_cell.length_a   1.000
_cell.length_b   1.000
_cell.length_c   1.000
_cell.angle_alpha   90.00
_cell.angle_beta   90.00
_cell.angle_gamma   90.00
#
_symmetry.space_group_name_H-M   'P 1'
#
loop_
_entity.id
_entity.type
_entity.pdbx_description
1 polymer ?
#
loop_
_entity_poly.entity_id
_entity_poly.type
_entity_poly.pdbx_seq_one_letter_code
_entity_poly.pdbx_strand_id
1 'polypeptide(L)' 'MVYPDPITKSFAFAEKPLAVYEGVTTLKVRLKAEKSAQAGSQNLSGTLQVQACDDQVCYAPGTLPVSIPLSIK' A
#
# COMPACT_ATOMS: atom_id res chain seq x y z
N MET A 1 5.09 -7.87 -3.95
CA MET A 1 4.60 -7.08 -2.80
C MET A 1 4.01 -8.04 -1.80
N VAL A 2 4.15 -7.76 -0.51
CA VAL A 2 3.58 -8.57 0.56
C VAL A 2 2.64 -7.68 1.35
N TYR A 3 1.37 -8.06 1.34
CA TYR A 3 0.34 -7.45 2.18
C TYR A 3 0.41 -8.06 3.58
N PRO A 4 0.21 -7.27 4.64
CA PRO A 4 0.08 -7.78 5.99
C PRO A 4 -1.22 -8.55 6.16
N ASP A 5 -1.36 -9.26 7.28
CA ASP A 5 -2.60 -9.98 7.60
C ASP A 5 -3.76 -8.97 7.73
N PRO A 6 -4.86 -9.17 6.98
CA PRO A 6 -6.00 -8.28 7.04
C PRO A 6 -6.91 -8.62 8.22
N ILE A 7 -7.77 -7.66 8.56
CA ILE A 7 -8.86 -7.85 9.52
C ILE A 7 -10.15 -8.06 8.71
N THR A 8 -10.85 -9.15 8.96
CA THR A 8 -12.16 -9.38 8.33
C THR A 8 -13.24 -8.64 9.10
N LYS A 9 -13.88 -7.66 8.48
CA LYS A 9 -15.03 -6.93 9.04
C LYS A 9 -16.24 -6.99 8.12
N SER A 10 -17.41 -7.10 8.73
CA SER A 10 -18.69 -6.96 8.01
C SER A 10 -19.13 -5.50 8.06
N PHE A 11 -19.58 -4.99 6.93
CA PHE A 11 -20.02 -3.61 6.77
C PHE A 11 -21.45 -3.60 6.24
N ALA A 12 -22.26 -2.62 6.64
CA ALA A 12 -23.66 -2.55 6.21
C ALA A 12 -23.83 -2.39 4.70
N PHE A 13 -22.83 -1.79 4.04
CA PHE A 13 -22.80 -1.60 2.59
C PHE A 13 -22.29 -2.82 1.79
N ALA A 14 -21.78 -3.85 2.47
CA ALA A 14 -21.14 -5.00 1.82
C ALA A 14 -21.87 -6.31 2.17
N GLU A 15 -22.37 -7.02 1.15
CA GLU A 15 -23.04 -8.31 1.34
C GLU A 15 -22.13 -9.40 1.93
N LYS A 16 -20.81 -9.24 1.76
CA LYS A 16 -19.78 -10.15 2.27
C LYS A 16 -18.80 -9.40 3.17
N PRO A 17 -18.25 -10.05 4.21
CA PRO A 17 -17.18 -9.47 5.00
C PRO A 17 -15.98 -9.08 4.12
N LEU A 18 -15.44 -7.89 4.38
CA LEU A 18 -14.28 -7.35 3.68
C LEU A 18 -13.03 -7.51 4.52
N ALA A 19 -11.94 -7.86 3.86
CA ALA A 19 -10.59 -7.83 4.42
C ALA A 19 -10.07 -6.39 4.39
N VAL A 20 -10.00 -5.77 5.56
CA VAL A 20 -9.61 -4.36 5.74
C VAL A 20 -8.36 -4.24 6.61
N TYR A 21 -7.75 -3.06 6.59
CA TYR A 21 -6.63 -2.71 7.44
C TYR A 21 -7.04 -1.54 8.34
N GLU A 22 -6.80 -1.66 9.64
CA GLU A 22 -7.09 -0.61 10.63
C GLU A 22 -5.81 -0.24 11.39
N GLY A 23 -5.71 1.03 11.82
CA GLY A 23 -4.54 1.53 12.53
C GLY A 23 -3.30 1.67 11.63
N VAL A 24 -2.14 1.24 12.13
CA VAL A 24 -0.87 1.35 11.42
C VAL A 24 -0.57 0.04 10.70
N THR A 25 -0.40 0.12 9.39
CA THR A 25 -0.19 -1.04 8.52
C THR A 25 1.10 -0.88 7.70
N THR A 26 1.94 -1.91 7.72
CA THR A 26 3.22 -1.92 7.00
C THR A 26 3.12 -2.73 5.71
N LEU A 27 3.20 -2.06 4.56
CA LEU A 27 3.32 -2.73 3.27
C LEU A 27 4.80 -2.98 2.93
N LYS A 28 5.13 -4.20 2.51
CA LYS A 28 6.49 -4.57 2.09
C LYS A 28 6.56 -4.75 0.58
N VAL A 29 7.45 -3.99 -0.05
CA VAL A 29 7.74 -4.11 -1.48
C VAL A 29 9.11 -4.77 -1.65
N ARG A 30 9.18 -5.82 -2.49
CA ARG A 30 10.47 -6.39 -2.91
C ARG A 30 10.88 -5.66 -4.17
N LEU A 31 12.01 -4.98 -4.12
CA LEU A 31 12.61 -4.30 -5.25
C LEU A 31 13.79 -5.14 -5.74
N LYS A 32 13.91 -5.26 -7.06
CA LYS A 32 15.06 -5.91 -7.71
C LYS A 32 15.73 -4.86 -8.59
N ALA A 33 16.98 -4.55 -8.29
CA ALA A 33 17.81 -3.72 -9.17
C ALA A 33 18.23 -4.54 -10.39
N GLU A 34 18.19 -3.92 -11.57
CA GLU A 34 18.80 -4.50 -12.77
C GLU A 34 20.33 -4.42 -12.66
N LYS A 35 21.05 -5.24 -13.43
CA LYS A 35 22.53 -5.21 -13.45
C LYS A 35 23.09 -3.87 -13.95
N SER A 36 22.30 -3.14 -14.74
CA SER A 36 22.57 -1.80 -15.26
C SER A 36 22.19 -0.69 -14.29
N ALA A 37 21.55 -1.01 -13.16
CA ALA A 37 21.11 -0.01 -12.21
C ALA A 37 22.31 0.72 -11.61
N GLN A 38 22.24 2.05 -11.62
CA GLN A 38 23.33 2.88 -11.13
C GLN A 38 23.48 2.73 -9.62
N ALA A 39 24.69 2.39 -9.17
CA ALA A 39 25.02 2.31 -7.76
C ALA A 39 24.90 3.70 -7.11
N GLY A 40 24.52 3.71 -5.83
CA GLY A 40 24.34 4.93 -5.05
C GLY A 40 22.93 5.13 -4.50
N SER A 41 22.73 6.27 -3.85
CA SER A 41 21.45 6.67 -3.26
C SER A 41 20.54 7.26 -4.32
N GLN A 42 19.30 6.75 -4.39
CA GLN A 42 18.27 7.24 -5.27
C GLN A 42 16.91 7.21 -4.57
N ASN A 43 16.00 8.07 -5.00
CA ASN A 43 14.63 8.08 -4.51
C ASN A 43 13.74 7.42 -5.57
N LEU A 44 13.12 6.30 -5.21
CA LEU A 44 12.10 5.69 -6.02
C LEU A 44 10.76 6.37 -5.75
N SER A 45 10.29 7.10 -6.74
CA SER A 45 8.95 7.69 -6.72
C SER A 45 7.91 6.64 -7.12
N GLY A 46 6.78 6.64 -6.43
CA GLY A 46 5.65 5.79 -6.73
C GLY A 46 4.34 6.45 -6.32
N THR A 47 3.24 5.77 -6.61
CA THR A 47 1.90 6.19 -6.23
C THR A 47 1.22 5.06 -5.47
N LEU A 48 0.71 5.36 -4.28
CA LEU A 48 -0.08 4.44 -3.48
C LEU A 48 -1.55 4.82 -3.62
N GLN A 49 -2.33 3.94 -4.24
CA GLN A 49 -3.78 4.08 -4.30
C GLN A 49 -4.41 3.34 -3.13
N VAL A 50 -5.26 4.02 -2.36
CA VAL A 50 -5.98 3.46 -1.22
C VAL A 50 -7.46 3.80 -1.35
N GLN A 51 -8.31 2.93 -0.83
CA GLN A 51 -9.73 3.22 -0.68
C GLN A 51 -10.06 3.17 0.81
N ALA A 52 -10.48 4.32 1.35
CA ALA A 52 -10.96 4.40 2.73
C ALA A 52 -12.47 4.10 2.74
N CYS A 53 -12.91 3.38 3.76
CA CYS A 53 -14.32 3.18 4.06
C CYS A 53 -14.52 3.44 5.56
N ASP A 54 -15.67 3.98 5.92
CA ASP A 54 -16.16 3.95 7.30
C ASP A 54 -17.15 2.80 7.47
N ASP A 55 -17.95 2.80 8.54
CA ASP A 55 -18.95 1.79 8.84
C ASP A 55 -20.18 1.84 7.91
N GLN A 56 -20.40 2.94 7.20
CA GLN A 56 -21.59 3.19 6.40
C GLN A 56 -21.31 3.28 4.90
N VAL A 57 -20.18 3.85 4.51
CA VAL A 57 -19.84 4.14 3.12
C VAL A 57 -18.37 3.87 2.79
N CYS A 58 -18.11 3.46 1.56
CA CYS A 58 -16.79 3.52 0.96
C CYS A 58 -16.61 4.81 0.18
N TYR A 59 -15.55 5.55 0.49
CA TYR A 59 -15.21 6.79 -0.19
C TYR A 59 -14.55 6.49 -1.55
N ALA A 60 -14.44 7.54 -2.38
CA ALA A 60 -13.68 7.47 -3.61
C ALA A 60 -12.21 7.10 -3.33
N PRO A 61 -11.56 6.29 -4.19
CA PRO A 61 -10.14 5.97 -4.03
C PRO A 61 -9.27 7.23 -4.02
N GLY A 62 -8.37 7.32 -3.04
CA GLY A 62 -7.35 8.36 -2.95
C GLY A 62 -6.01 7.86 -3.48
N THR A 63 -5.24 8.75 -4.11
CA THR A 63 -3.87 8.46 -4.58
C THR A 63 -2.89 9.31 -3.81
N LEU A 64 -1.92 8.66 -3.16
CA LEU A 64 -0.87 9.32 -2.39
C LEU A 64 0.48 9.16 -3.11
N PRO A 65 1.22 10.25 -3.39
CA PRO A 65 2.58 10.13 -3.86
C PRO A 65 3.47 9.57 -2.75
N VAL A 66 4.31 8.59 -3.09
CA VAL A 66 5.30 8.01 -2.17
C VAL A 66 6.70 8.18 -2.74
N SER A 67 7.67 8.50 -1.89
CA SER A 67 9.08 8.58 -2.24
C SER A 67 9.87 7.67 -1.32
N ILE A 68 10.53 6.68 -1.89
CA ILE A 68 11.25 5.63 -1.16
C ILE A 68 12.74 5.84 -1.39
N PRO A 69 13.48 6.37 -0.40
CA PRO A 69 14.93 6.46 -0.50
C PRO A 69 15.53 5.05 -0.44
N LEU A 70 16.34 4.71 -1.43
CA LEU A 70 17.02 3.42 -1.50
C LEU A 70 18.47 3.59 -1.96
N SER A 71 19.34 2.73 -1.45
CA SER A 71 20.75 2.70 -1.82
C SER A 71 21.04 1.38 -2.51
N ILE A 72 21.43 1.46 -3.78
CA ILE A 72 21.94 0.31 -4.53
C ILE A 72 23.43 0.20 -4.23
N LYS A 73 23.86 -0.96 -3.71
CA LYS A 73 25.26 -1.30 -3.47
C LYS A 73 25.84 -2.06 -4.64
#